data_AF-A0A397JY10-F1
#
_entry.id   AF-A0A397JY10-F1
#
_cell.length_a   1.000
_cell.length_b   1.000
_cell.length_c   1.000
_cell.angle_alpha   90.00
_cell.angle_beta   90.00
_cell.angle_gamma   90.00
#
_symmetry.space_group_name_H-M   'P 1'
#
loop_
_entity.id
_entity.type
_entity.pdbx_description
1 polymer ?
#
loop_
_entity_poly.entity_id
_entity_poly.type
_entity_poly.pdbx_seq_one_letter_code
_entity_poly.pdbx_strand_id
1 'polypeptide(L)'
;MFQAVTRRIFSKLDNLKTLLEKVKKNQEDMKEEIKTIKEEVAILSHDQACIDAVIIKSAQDLLEKKIYPNYDEFKESAEFFLRESDNEFFSTLGSKWEPYFEKKIRKPLSKRLRSLRGTLCARVKTAIFENFSNMLPPISNVAKASEIAA
;
A
#
# COMPACT_ATOMS: atom_id res chain seq x y z
N MET A 1 -49.86 -52.52 5.32
CA MET A 1 -49.02 -52.05 4.19
C MET A 1 -49.07 -50.52 4.03
N PHE A 2 -50.26 -49.90 3.92
CA PHE A 2 -50.43 -48.44 3.77
C PHE A 2 -49.70 -47.57 4.81
N GLN A 3 -49.85 -47.88 6.11
CA GLN A 3 -49.29 -47.05 7.18
C GLN A 3 -47.75 -46.95 7.16
N ALA A 4 -47.06 -48.01 6.72
CA ALA A 4 -45.61 -48.02 6.57
C ALA A 4 -45.14 -47.18 5.38
N VAL A 5 -45.90 -47.21 4.27
CA VAL A 5 -45.66 -46.37 3.10
C VAL A 5 -45.83 -44.89 3.45
N THR A 6 -46.91 -44.53 4.15
CA THR A 6 -47.17 -43.17 4.60
C THR A 6 -46.05 -42.61 5.49
N ARG A 7 -45.58 -43.38 6.49
CA ARG A 7 -44.44 -42.96 7.35
C ARG A 7 -43.17 -42.71 6.55
N ARG A 8 -42.87 -43.55 5.56
CA ARG A 8 -41.70 -43.41 4.68
C ARG A 8 -41.79 -42.16 3.80
N ILE A 9 -42.99 -41.77 3.37
CA ILE A 9 -43.21 -40.54 2.61
C ILE A 9 -42.92 -39.32 3.50
N PHE A 10 -43.48 -39.28 4.72
CA PHE A 10 -43.25 -38.16 5.64
C PHE A 10 -41.77 -37.99 6.00
N SER A 11 -41.05 -39.08 6.30
CA SER A 11 -39.62 -38.97 6.60
C SER A 11 -38.79 -38.45 5.43
N LYS A 12 -39.15 -38.82 4.18
CA LYS A 12 -38.55 -38.22 2.98
C LYS A 12 -38.87 -36.74 2.84
N LEU A 13 -40.11 -36.33 3.16
CA LEU A 13 -40.54 -34.94 3.10
C LEU A 13 -39.76 -34.06 4.10
N ASP A 14 -39.56 -34.55 5.33
CA ASP A 14 -38.77 -33.88 6.35
C ASP A 14 -37.30 -33.76 5.93
N ASN A 15 -36.74 -34.82 5.35
CA ASN A 15 -35.39 -34.79 4.78
C ASN A 15 -35.26 -33.75 3.66
N LEU A 16 -36.24 -33.66 2.75
CA LEU A 16 -36.23 -32.65 1.69
C LEU A 16 -36.32 -31.22 2.25
N LYS A 17 -37.14 -31.01 3.28
CA LYS A 17 -37.26 -29.71 3.96
C LYS A 17 -35.93 -29.28 4.59
N THR A 18 -35.25 -30.19 5.29
CA THR A 18 -33.94 -29.87 5.90
C THR A 18 -32.85 -29.60 4.87
N LEU A 19 -32.84 -30.33 3.74
CA LEU A 19 -31.92 -30.05 2.63
C LEU A 19 -32.18 -28.69 1.99
N LEU A 20 -33.45 -28.31 1.81
CA LEU A 20 -33.83 -27.01 1.26
C LEU A 20 -33.34 -25.85 2.13
N GLU A 21 -33.50 -25.95 3.45
CA GLU A 21 -33.03 -24.90 4.37
C GLU A 21 -31.50 -24.78 4.35
N LYS A 22 -30.76 -25.90 4.25
CA LYS A 22 -29.29 -25.86 4.08
C LYS A 22 -28.88 -25.18 2.77
N VAL A 23 -29.57 -25.48 1.67
CA VAL A 23 -29.30 -24.86 0.36
C VAL A 23 -29.55 -23.35 0.41
N LYS A 24 -30.66 -22.91 1.01
CA LYS A 24 -30.94 -21.47 1.17
C LYS A 24 -29.87 -20.75 1.97
N LYS A 25 -29.42 -21.34 3.08
CA LYS A 25 -28.37 -20.75 3.91
C LYS A 25 -27.06 -20.61 3.13
N ASN A 26 -26.65 -21.67 2.43
CA ASN A 26 -25.46 -21.63 1.59
C ASN A 26 -25.57 -20.57 0.46
N GLN A 27 -26.76 -20.40 -0.13
CA GLN A 27 -26.97 -19.37 -1.16
C GLN A 27 -26.80 -17.95 -0.62
N GLU A 28 -27.29 -17.65 0.60
CA GLU A 28 -27.09 -16.33 1.20
C GLU A 28 -25.61 -16.09 1.57
N ASP A 29 -24.93 -17.10 2.12
CA ASP A 29 -23.51 -16.99 2.46
C ASP A 29 -22.65 -16.73 1.21
N MET A 30 -22.90 -17.46 0.11
CA MET A 30 -22.23 -17.23 -1.17
C MET A 30 -22.47 -15.81 -1.71
N LYS A 31 -23.65 -15.24 -1.51
CA LYS A 31 -24.00 -13.91 -1.99
C LYS A 31 -23.20 -12.83 -1.27
N GLU A 32 -23.01 -12.96 0.05
CA GLU A 32 -22.16 -12.05 0.83
C GLU A 32 -20.68 -12.20 0.49
N GLU A 33 -20.19 -13.42 0.25
CA GLU A 33 -18.82 -13.65 -0.24
C GLU A 33 -18.61 -13.00 -1.61
N ILE A 34 -19.54 -13.17 -2.56
CA ILE A 34 -19.46 -12.55 -3.89
C ILE A 34 -19.45 -11.02 -3.78
N LYS A 35 -20.25 -10.45 -2.87
CA LYS A 35 -20.26 -9.00 -2.62
C LYS A 35 -18.89 -8.53 -2.13
N THR A 36 -18.31 -9.24 -1.17
CA THR A 36 -16.98 -8.93 -0.62
C THR A 36 -15.90 -9.01 -1.69
N ILE A 37 -15.90 -10.07 -2.51
CA ILE A 37 -14.94 -10.24 -3.61
C ILE A 37 -15.06 -9.10 -4.63
N LYS A 38 -16.27 -8.67 -4.98
CA LYS A 38 -16.47 -7.56 -5.93
C LYS A 38 -15.86 -6.25 -5.42
N GLU A 39 -16.03 -5.95 -4.13
CA GLU A 39 -15.42 -4.78 -3.51
C GLU A 39 -13.89 -4.86 -3.53
N GLU A 40 -13.30 -6.02 -3.21
CA GLU A 40 -11.85 -6.22 -3.26
C GLU A 40 -11.29 -6.09 -4.69
N VAL A 41 -12.00 -6.62 -5.69
CA VAL A 41 -11.61 -6.51 -7.10
C VAL A 41 -11.58 -5.06 -7.53
N ALA A 42 -12.61 -4.27 -7.19
CA ALA A 42 -12.68 -2.84 -7.53
C ALA A 42 -11.49 -2.06 -6.94
N ILE A 43 -11.10 -2.36 -5.71
CA ILE A 43 -9.94 -1.74 -5.04
C ILE A 43 -8.63 -2.14 -5.73
N LEU A 44 -8.51 -3.41 -6.14
CA LEU A 44 -7.30 -3.91 -6.80
C LEU A 44 -7.11 -3.39 -8.22
N SER A 45 -8.22 -3.13 -8.93
CA SER A 45 -8.24 -2.62 -10.30
C SER A 45 -8.16 -1.09 -10.40
N HIS A 46 -7.96 -0.39 -9.28
CA HIS A 46 -7.84 1.07 -9.31
C HIS A 46 -6.67 1.51 -10.19
N ASP A 47 -6.83 2.70 -10.79
CA ASP A 47 -5.93 3.22 -11.82
C ASP A 47 -4.48 3.28 -11.32
N GLN A 48 -3.63 2.46 -11.93
CA GLN A 48 -2.21 2.42 -11.60
C GLN A 48 -1.51 3.76 -11.88
N ALA A 49 -1.94 4.50 -12.90
CA ALA A 49 -1.37 5.82 -13.20
C ALA A 49 -1.70 6.84 -12.10
N CYS A 50 -2.92 6.79 -11.56
CA CYS A 50 -3.31 7.57 -10.39
C CYS A 50 -2.42 7.24 -9.18
N ILE A 51 -2.25 5.95 -8.87
CA ILE A 51 -1.39 5.49 -7.75
C ILE A 51 0.06 5.96 -7.94
N ASP A 52 0.60 5.83 -9.14
CA ASP A 52 1.97 6.26 -9.45
C ASP A 52 2.12 7.79 -9.30
N ALA A 53 1.12 8.57 -9.70
CA ALA A 53 1.09 10.02 -9.50
C ALA A 53 1.06 10.40 -8.02
N VAL A 54 0.23 9.72 -7.21
CA VAL A 54 0.19 9.88 -5.75
C VAL A 54 1.56 9.60 -5.13
N ILE A 55 2.22 8.52 -5.55
CA ILE A 55 3.57 8.16 -5.08
C ILE A 55 4.59 9.24 -5.43
N ILE A 56 4.55 9.76 -6.65
CA ILE A 56 5.50 10.80 -7.11
C ILE A 56 5.31 12.09 -6.30
N LYS A 57 4.08 12.59 -6.21
CA LYS A 57 3.76 13.82 -5.47
C LYS A 57 4.10 13.70 -3.99
N SER A 58 3.70 12.60 -3.35
CA SER A 58 4.00 12.34 -1.93
C SER A 58 5.50 12.31 -1.67
N ALA A 59 6.27 11.66 -2.55
CA ALA A 59 7.73 11.59 -2.37
C ALA A 59 8.41 12.96 -2.51
N GLN A 60 7.90 13.83 -3.37
CA GLN A 60 8.41 15.20 -3.55
C GLN A 60 8.09 16.05 -2.31
N ASP A 61 6.84 16.07 -1.89
CA ASP A 61 6.36 16.77 -0.68
C ASP A 61 7.15 16.35 0.57
N LEU A 62 7.32 15.03 0.76
CA LEU A 62 8.10 14.49 1.87
C LEU A 62 9.56 14.93 1.82
N LEU A 63 10.20 14.91 0.65
CA LEU A 63 11.60 15.31 0.53
C LEU A 63 11.81 16.79 0.89
N GLU A 64 10.88 17.66 0.48
CA GLU A 64 10.91 19.09 0.77
C GLU A 64 10.75 19.38 2.26
N LYS A 65 9.87 18.64 2.94
CA LYS A 65 9.62 18.81 4.38
C LYS A 65 10.68 18.15 5.25
N LYS A 66 11.09 16.91 4.91
CA LYS A 66 11.95 16.08 5.77
C LYS A 66 12.68 14.98 5.00
N ILE A 67 14.01 14.96 5.10
CA ILE A 67 14.88 13.98 4.42
C ILE A 67 14.63 12.53 4.90
N TYR A 68 14.17 12.35 6.15
CA TYR A 68 13.85 11.05 6.74
C TYR A 68 12.49 11.07 7.44
N PRO A 69 11.41 10.81 6.70
CA PRO A 69 10.07 10.73 7.27
C PRO A 69 9.84 9.46 8.10
N ASN A 70 8.95 9.54 9.08
CA ASN A 70 8.42 8.42 9.86
C ASN A 70 7.17 7.83 9.18
N TYR A 71 6.61 6.76 9.77
CA TYR A 71 5.43 6.07 9.22
C TYR A 71 4.24 7.00 8.99
N ASP A 72 3.89 7.81 9.99
CA ASP A 72 2.70 8.65 9.96
C ASP A 72 2.83 9.72 8.88
N GLU A 73 4.01 10.33 8.73
CA GLU A 73 4.31 11.30 7.68
C GLU A 73 4.13 10.69 6.27
N PHE A 74 4.57 9.44 6.06
CA PHE A 74 4.33 8.74 4.79
C PHE A 74 2.84 8.57 4.50
N LYS A 75 2.08 8.17 5.53
CA LYS A 75 0.65 7.88 5.40
C LYS A 75 -0.16 9.15 5.19
N GLU A 76 0.11 10.21 5.95
CA GLU A 76 -0.55 11.51 5.82
C GLU A 76 -0.34 12.12 4.43
N SER A 77 0.90 12.08 3.92
CA SER A 77 1.20 12.59 2.57
C SER A 77 0.47 11.80 1.49
N ALA A 78 0.50 10.45 1.57
CA ALA A 78 -0.21 9.59 0.63
C ALA A 78 -1.74 9.78 0.69
N GLU A 79 -2.30 9.94 1.88
CA GLU A 79 -3.73 10.21 2.08
C GLU A 79 -4.14 11.54 1.44
N PHE A 80 -3.37 12.60 1.70
CA PHE A 80 -3.62 13.91 1.13
C PHE A 80 -3.66 13.86 -0.40
N PHE A 81 -2.64 13.28 -1.03
CA PHE A 81 -2.56 13.23 -2.49
C PHE A 81 -3.52 12.22 -3.13
N LEU A 82 -3.92 11.15 -2.44
CA LEU A 82 -4.95 10.25 -2.93
C LEU A 82 -6.33 10.92 -2.90
N ARG A 83 -6.66 11.64 -1.83
CA ARG A 83 -7.88 12.46 -1.76
C ARG A 83 -7.89 13.56 -2.81
N GLU A 84 -6.74 14.19 -3.06
CA GLU A 84 -6.60 15.20 -4.12
C GLU A 84 -6.83 14.60 -5.51
N SER A 85 -6.29 13.41 -5.77
CA SER A 85 -6.37 12.76 -7.09
C SER A 85 -7.73 12.13 -7.36
N ASP A 86 -8.29 11.40 -6.39
CA ASP A 86 -9.56 10.70 -6.50
C ASP A 86 -10.21 10.54 -5.11
N ASN A 87 -10.91 11.59 -4.66
CA ASN A 87 -11.61 11.58 -3.39
C ASN A 87 -12.77 10.57 -3.35
N GLU A 88 -13.41 10.28 -4.50
CA GLU A 88 -14.49 9.31 -4.56
C GLU A 88 -13.95 7.92 -4.26
N PHE A 89 -12.89 7.50 -4.96
CA PHE A 89 -12.20 6.25 -4.68
C PHE A 89 -11.70 6.17 -3.25
N PHE A 90 -11.03 7.23 -2.75
CA PHE A 90 -10.59 7.26 -1.36
C PHE A 90 -11.75 7.00 -0.39
N SER A 91 -12.90 7.64 -0.63
CA SER A 91 -14.09 7.48 0.20
C SER A 91 -14.63 6.04 0.19
N THR A 92 -14.50 5.32 -0.93
CA THR A 92 -14.88 3.89 -1.01
C THR A 92 -13.99 2.96 -0.18
N LEU A 93 -12.75 3.37 0.13
CA LEU A 93 -11.83 2.54 0.91
C LEU A 93 -12.30 2.44 2.37
N GLY A 94 -12.72 3.55 2.98
CA GLY A 94 -13.13 3.57 4.38
C GLY A 94 -12.10 2.91 5.31
N SER A 95 -12.50 1.88 6.06
CA SER A 95 -11.59 1.11 6.93
C SER A 95 -10.51 0.32 6.17
N LYS A 96 -10.67 0.12 4.86
CA LYS A 96 -9.70 -0.55 3.98
C LYS A 96 -8.56 0.38 3.51
N TRP A 97 -8.52 1.64 3.96
CA TRP A 97 -7.42 2.55 3.66
C TRP A 97 -6.07 2.04 4.16
N GLU A 98 -5.96 1.65 5.45
CA GLU A 98 -4.69 1.18 6.02
C GLU A 98 -4.11 -0.02 5.25
N PRO A 99 -4.89 -1.10 5.02
CA PRO A 99 -4.37 -2.26 4.28
C PRO A 99 -4.02 -1.90 2.83
N TYR A 100 -4.77 -0.98 2.22
CA TYR A 100 -4.48 -0.51 0.86
C TYR A 100 -3.14 0.24 0.79
N PHE A 101 -2.94 1.22 1.68
CA PHE A 101 -1.70 1.99 1.76
C PHE A 101 -0.49 1.08 1.94
N GLU A 102 -0.54 0.16 2.89
CA GLU A 102 0.53 -0.79 3.18
C GLU A 102 0.88 -1.66 1.97
N LYS A 103 -0.15 -2.18 1.30
CA LYS A 103 0.02 -3.12 0.18
C LYS A 103 0.41 -2.44 -1.13
N LYS A 104 -0.14 -1.26 -1.43
CA LYS A 104 -0.05 -0.62 -2.75
C LYS A 104 0.89 0.58 -2.80
N ILE A 105 1.00 1.36 -1.72
CA ILE A 105 1.67 2.67 -1.77
C ILE A 105 3.00 2.67 -1.00
N ARG A 106 3.02 2.16 0.23
CA ARG A 106 4.15 2.30 1.17
C ARG A 106 5.50 1.95 0.56
N LYS A 107 5.63 0.73 0.04
CA LYS A 107 6.91 0.21 -0.47
C LYS A 107 7.38 0.95 -1.74
N PRO A 108 6.51 1.17 -2.75
CA PRO A 108 6.84 2.04 -3.89
C PRO A 108 7.23 3.46 -3.48
N LEU A 109 6.49 4.09 -2.56
CA LEU A 109 6.74 5.44 -2.07
C LEU A 109 8.09 5.55 -1.37
N SER A 110 8.41 4.59 -0.50
CA SER A 110 9.72 4.49 0.15
C SER A 110 10.87 4.36 -0.85
N LYS A 111 10.67 3.56 -1.92
CA LYS A 111 11.65 3.39 -2.99
C LYS A 111 11.85 4.69 -3.76
N ARG A 112 10.76 5.40 -4.08
CA ARG A 112 10.81 6.68 -4.79
C ARG A 112 11.52 7.76 -3.97
N LEU A 113 11.17 7.92 -2.70
CA LEU A 113 11.83 8.88 -1.81
C LEU A 113 13.32 8.58 -1.68
N ARG A 114 13.70 7.30 -1.48
CA ARG A 114 15.11 6.90 -1.44
C ARG A 114 15.87 7.30 -2.72
N SER A 115 15.25 7.11 -3.88
CA SER A 115 15.83 7.53 -5.16
C SER A 115 16.06 9.02 -5.22
N LEU A 116 15.06 9.82 -4.84
CA LEU A 116 15.16 11.28 -4.85
C LEU A 116 16.27 11.78 -3.92
N ARG A 117 16.40 11.20 -2.72
CA ARG A 117 17.51 11.50 -1.81
C ARG A 117 18.88 11.16 -2.42
N GLY A 118 18.99 10.05 -3.14
CA GLY A 118 20.22 9.68 -3.83
C GLY A 118 20.62 10.73 -4.85
N THR A 119 19.67 11.19 -5.66
CA THR A 119 19.87 12.28 -6.62
C THR A 119 20.25 13.60 -5.93
N LEU A 120 19.55 13.97 -4.85
CA LEU A 120 19.86 15.17 -4.08
C LEU A 120 21.28 15.10 -3.49
N CYS A 121 21.65 13.97 -2.88
CA CYS A 121 22.98 13.75 -2.33
C CYS A 121 24.09 13.90 -3.38
N ALA A 122 23.89 13.33 -4.57
CA ALA A 122 24.83 13.48 -5.68
C ALA A 122 24.99 14.96 -6.08
N ARG A 123 23.88 15.69 -6.25
CA ARG A 123 23.89 17.11 -6.61
C ARG A 123 24.57 17.97 -5.53
N VAL A 124 24.26 17.73 -4.27
CA VAL A 124 24.89 18.45 -3.14
C VAL A 124 26.38 18.20 -3.10
N LYS A 125 26.84 16.94 -3.28
CA LYS A 125 28.27 16.63 -3.34
C LYS A 125 28.98 17.35 -4.49
N THR A 126 28.40 17.30 -5.69
CA THR A 126 28.94 18.01 -6.86
C THR A 126 29.03 19.50 -6.60
N ALA A 127 27.96 20.13 -6.11
CA ALA A 127 27.94 21.56 -5.81
C ALA A 127 28.99 21.94 -4.74
N ILE A 128 29.14 21.15 -3.67
CA ILE A 128 30.16 21.40 -2.65
C ILE A 128 31.57 21.33 -3.27
N PHE A 129 31.84 20.31 -4.07
CA PHE A 129 33.14 20.17 -4.72
C PHE A 129 33.43 21.34 -5.68
N GLU A 130 32.48 21.70 -6.54
CA GLU A 130 32.64 22.81 -7.48
C GLU A 130 32.90 24.15 -6.80
N ASN A 131 32.25 24.41 -5.67
CA ASN A 131 32.37 25.71 -4.98
C ASN A 131 33.55 25.78 -4.00
N PHE A 132 33.95 24.66 -3.38
CA PHE A 132 34.90 24.65 -2.27
C PHE A 132 36.18 23.85 -2.53
N SER A 133 36.30 23.13 -3.65
CA SER A 133 37.47 22.26 -3.92
C SER A 133 38.81 22.99 -3.85
N ASN A 134 38.87 24.24 -4.32
CA ASN A 134 40.06 25.07 -4.27
C ASN A 134 40.38 25.64 -2.87
N MET A 135 39.45 25.57 -1.93
CA MET A 135 39.64 25.96 -0.52
C MET A 135 40.05 24.77 0.36
N LEU A 136 39.92 23.54 -0.13
CA LEU A 136 40.32 22.35 0.59
C LEU A 136 41.85 22.15 0.46
N PRO A 137 42.56 21.81 1.55
CA PRO A 137 43.97 21.48 1.46
C PRO A 137 44.17 20.28 0.54
N PRO A 138 45.28 20.22 -0.23
CA PRO A 138 45.62 19.05 -1.00
C PRO A 138 45.64 17.80 -0.11
N ILE A 139 44.86 16.78 -0.48
CA ILE A 139 44.89 15.50 0.24
C ILE A 139 46.18 14.79 -0.14
N SER A 140 47.18 14.84 0.74
CA SER A 140 48.41 14.06 0.59
C SER A 140 48.14 12.61 0.98
N ASN A 141 48.29 11.69 0.03
CA ASN A 141 48.30 10.24 0.27
C ASN A 141 49.67 9.71 0.72
N VAL A 142 50.64 10.61 0.96
CA VAL A 142 52.02 10.29 1.35
C VAL A 142 52.24 10.46 2.87
N ALA A 143 51.20 10.82 3.62
CA ALA A 143 51.29 10.99 5.07
C ALA A 143 51.81 9.71 5.74
N LYS A 144 52.94 9.82 6.45
CA LYS A 144 53.50 8.69 7.19
C LYS A 144 52.68 8.45 8.45
N ALA A 145 52.55 7.20 8.89
CA ALA A 145 51.80 6.84 10.10
C ALA A 145 52.22 7.63 11.36
N SER A 146 53.46 8.12 11.40
CA SER A 146 54.00 9.00 12.44
C SER A 146 53.37 10.40 12.50
N GLU A 147 52.73 10.85 11.42
CA GLU A 147 52.08 12.18 11.30
C GLU A 147 50.57 12.12 11.58
N ILE A 148 50.00 10.93 11.79
CA ILE A 148 48.56 10.68 12.01
C ILE A 148 48.26 10.49 13.52
N ALA A 149 49.25 10.66 14.40
CA ALA A 149 49.02 10.60 15.84
C ALA A 149 48.17 11.81 16.31
N ALA A 150 47.07 11.50 17.00
CA ALA A 150 46.08 12.44 17.54
C ALA A 150 46.63 13.33 18.66
#